data_AF-A0A924DKX9-F1
#
_entry.id   AF-A0A924DKX9-F1
#
_cell.length_a   1.000
_cell.length_b   1.000
_cell.length_c   1.000
_cell.angle_alpha   90.00
_cell.angle_beta   90.00
_cell.angle_gamma   90.00
#
_symmetry.space_group_name_H-M   'P 1'
#
loop_
_entity.id
_entity.type
_entity.pdbx_description
1 polymer ?
#
loop_
_entity_poly.entity_id
_entity_poly.type
_entity_poly.pdbx_seq_one_letter_code
_entity_poly.pdbx_strand_id
1 'polypeptide(L)'
;MKTNAIKFLSVLMLVLLNSNLFAQSIDQRAENIQNGTNNIFMSADKSYYKGNSASDNDPYGYGYWVTAHTLETLADAYQRTRNTVYRDRMKSILAGIRKYNRYAAGTYRNDY
;
A
#
# COMPACT_ATOMS: atom_id res chain seq x y z
N MET A 1 -55.63 -1.80 10.10
CA MET A 1 -54.78 -2.01 8.90
C MET A 1 -53.65 -0.99 8.74
N LYS A 2 -53.80 0.29 9.10
CA LYS A 2 -52.75 1.33 8.90
C LYS A 2 -51.47 1.15 9.75
N THR A 3 -51.59 0.61 10.96
CA THR A 3 -50.48 0.47 11.93
C THR A 3 -49.43 -0.57 11.55
N ASN A 4 -49.81 -1.61 10.80
CA ASN A 4 -48.89 -2.66 10.38
C ASN A 4 -48.04 -2.23 9.18
N ALA A 5 -48.59 -1.40 8.29
CA ALA A 5 -47.87 -0.83 7.16
C ALA A 5 -46.75 0.12 7.62
N ILE A 6 -47.00 0.93 8.65
CA ILE A 6 -46.00 1.85 9.21
C ILE A 6 -44.85 1.07 9.86
N LYS A 7 -45.14 0.03 10.65
CA LYS A 7 -44.11 -0.84 11.24
C LYS A 7 -43.27 -1.56 10.18
N PHE A 8 -43.90 -2.04 9.11
CA PHE A 8 -43.20 -2.69 8.00
C PHE A 8 -42.29 -1.71 7.26
N LEU A 9 -42.75 -0.48 7.02
CA LEU A 9 -41.97 0.57 6.39
C LEU A 9 -40.78 0.99 7.27
N SER A 10 -40.96 1.09 8.59
CA SER A 10 -39.87 1.38 9.54
C SER A 10 -38.79 0.30 9.55
N VAL A 11 -39.18 -0.98 9.53
CA VAL A 11 -38.24 -2.11 9.49
C VAL A 11 -37.50 -2.16 8.14
N LEU A 12 -38.20 -1.94 7.03
CA LEU A 12 -37.60 -1.88 5.70
C LEU A 12 -36.59 -0.72 5.60
N MET A 13 -36.93 0.45 6.15
CA MET A 13 -36.03 1.61 6.18
C MET A 13 -34.79 1.32 7.06
N LEU A 14 -34.96 0.62 8.18
CA LEU A 14 -33.84 0.19 9.03
C LEU A 14 -32.91 -0.77 8.27
N VAL A 15 -33.44 -1.73 7.52
CA VAL A 15 -32.64 -2.68 6.73
C VAL A 15 -31.89 -1.97 5.58
N LEU A 16 -32.54 -1.02 4.90
CA LEU A 16 -31.94 -0.25 3.82
C LEU A 16 -30.88 0.76 4.29
N LEU A 17 -30.98 1.25 5.52
CA LEU A 17 -29.97 2.13 6.13
C LEU A 17 -28.72 1.36 6.62
N ASN A 18 -28.82 0.03 6.78
CA ASN A 18 -27.72 -0.83 7.25
C ASN A 18 -27.03 -1.62 6.13
N SER A 19 -27.51 -1.58 4.89
CA SER A 19 -26.98 -2.41 3.79
C SER A 19 -25.59 -1.99 3.30
N ASN A 20 -25.08 -0.82 3.71
CA ASN A 20 -23.75 -0.31 3.36
C ASN A 20 -22.65 -0.63 4.40
N LEU A 21 -22.93 -1.43 5.44
CA LEU A 21 -22.04 -1.50 6.61
C LEU A 21 -20.76 -2.36 6.47
N PHE A 22 -20.55 -3.17 5.42
CA PHE A 22 -19.47 -4.18 5.47
C PHE A 22 -18.62 -4.42 4.22
N ALA A 23 -18.85 -3.71 3.10
CA ALA A 23 -17.99 -3.85 1.92
C ALA A 23 -17.01 -2.68 1.83
N GLN A 24 -15.71 -2.96 2.01
CA GLN A 24 -14.68 -1.97 1.71
C GLN A 24 -14.70 -1.66 0.21
N SER A 25 -14.66 -0.38 -0.16
CA SER A 25 -14.47 0.01 -1.56
C SER A 25 -13.12 -0.51 -2.07
N ILE A 26 -12.98 -0.64 -3.40
CA ILE A 26 -11.71 -1.05 -4.01
C ILE A 26 -10.57 -0.11 -3.58
N ASP A 27 -10.85 1.19 -3.51
CA ASP A 27 -9.88 2.20 -3.06
C ASP A 27 -9.48 2.00 -1.59
N GLN A 28 -10.45 1.70 -0.70
CA GLN A 28 -10.18 1.42 0.70
C GLN A 28 -9.31 0.17 0.86
N ARG A 29 -9.60 -0.88 0.08
CA ARG A 29 -8.80 -2.13 0.09
C ARG A 29 -7.38 -1.87 -0.40
N ALA A 30 -7.22 -1.12 -1.49
CA ALA A 30 -5.91 -0.75 -2.02
C ALA A 30 -5.10 0.07 -1.00
N GLU A 31 -5.74 1.02 -0.32
CA GLU A 31 -5.13 1.83 0.72
C GLU A 31 -4.68 0.99 1.93
N ASN A 32 -5.51 0.04 2.35
CA ASN A 32 -5.17 -0.87 3.44
C ASN A 32 -3.95 -1.73 3.11
N ILE A 33 -3.86 -2.24 1.88
CA ILE A 33 -2.68 -3.00 1.42
C ILE A 33 -1.46 -2.09 1.37
N GLN A 34 -1.55 -0.87 0.86
CA GLN A 34 -0.44 0.08 0.85
C GLN A 34 0.10 0.37 2.24
N ASN A 35 -0.80 0.59 3.21
CA ASN A 35 -0.42 0.83 4.60
C ASN A 35 0.16 -0.41 5.27
N GLY A 36 -0.43 -1.59 5.05
CA GLY A 36 0.10 -2.87 5.54
C GLY A 36 1.50 -3.15 5.01
N THR A 37 1.70 -2.99 3.70
CA THR A 37 3.01 -3.19 3.06
C THR A 37 4.05 -2.22 3.60
N ASN A 38 3.71 -0.94 3.75
CA ASN A 38 4.60 0.05 4.34
C ASN A 38 4.96 -0.26 5.79
N ASN A 39 4.01 -0.73 6.60
CA ASN A 39 4.26 -0.97 8.03
C ASN A 39 5.07 -2.24 8.27
N ILE A 40 4.88 -3.28 7.47
CA ILE A 40 5.50 -4.59 7.69
C ILE A 40 6.87 -4.66 7.03
N PHE A 41 6.99 -4.15 5.81
CA PHE A 41 8.15 -4.43 4.95
C PHE A 41 9.08 -3.24 4.77
N MET A 42 8.72 -2.01 5.16
CA MET A 42 9.65 -0.89 5.05
C MET A 42 10.90 -1.14 5.92
N SER A 43 12.09 -0.91 5.36
CA SER A 43 13.34 -0.97 6.12
C SER A 43 13.40 0.12 7.19
N ALA A 44 14.17 -0.07 8.26
CA ALA A 44 14.29 0.92 9.33
C ALA A 44 14.78 2.29 8.83
N ASP A 45 15.66 2.30 7.82
CA ASP A 45 16.18 3.53 7.19
C ASP A 45 15.28 4.08 6.07
N LYS A 46 14.11 3.45 5.84
CA LYS A 46 13.07 3.84 4.89
C LYS A 46 13.52 3.89 3.44
N SER A 47 14.51 3.09 3.07
CA SER A 47 15.16 3.15 1.76
C SER A 47 14.81 1.97 0.84
N TYR A 48 14.26 0.88 1.37
CA TYR A 48 13.78 -0.24 0.55
C TYR A 48 12.66 -1.00 1.28
N TYR A 49 11.99 -1.89 0.53
CA TYR A 49 11.04 -2.85 1.09
C TYR A 49 11.70 -4.23 1.21
N LYS A 50 11.63 -4.81 2.40
CA LYS A 50 12.17 -6.11 2.77
C LYS A 50 11.42 -7.24 2.07
N GLY A 51 12.13 -8.30 1.68
CA GLY A 51 11.53 -9.50 1.09
C GLY A 51 10.74 -10.36 2.07
N ASN A 52 10.99 -10.21 3.38
CA ASN A 52 10.21 -10.85 4.44
C ASN A 52 10.04 -9.88 5.62
N SER A 53 9.15 -10.23 6.57
CA SER A 53 8.90 -9.43 7.78
C SER A 53 9.93 -9.67 8.90
N ALA A 54 10.86 -10.61 8.72
CA ALA A 54 11.94 -10.84 9.68
C ALA A 54 12.96 -9.68 9.61
N SER A 55 13.84 -9.63 10.62
CA SER A 55 14.80 -8.55 10.87
C SER A 55 15.49 -7.98 9.62
N ASP A 56 15.81 -6.68 9.66
CA ASP A 56 16.55 -5.93 8.64
C ASP A 56 17.96 -6.51 8.35
N ASN A 57 18.44 -7.43 9.20
CA ASN A 57 19.76 -8.08 9.09
C ASN A 57 19.75 -9.40 8.27
N ASP A 58 18.68 -9.71 7.55
CA ASP A 58 18.67 -10.83 6.62
C ASP A 58 19.67 -10.57 5.46
N PRO A 59 20.60 -11.48 5.12
CA PRO A 59 21.43 -11.38 3.91
C PRO A 59 20.61 -11.22 2.60
N TYR A 60 19.31 -11.53 2.63
CA TYR A 60 18.34 -11.29 1.54
C TYR A 60 17.46 -10.04 1.76
N GLY A 61 17.84 -9.14 2.68
CA GLY A 61 17.03 -8.01 3.09
C GLY A 61 16.69 -7.03 1.97
N TYR A 62 17.63 -6.77 1.05
CA TYR A 62 17.42 -5.91 -0.11
C TYR A 62 17.26 -6.74 -1.41
N GLY A 63 16.12 -6.57 -2.08
CA GLY A 63 15.87 -7.10 -3.43
C GLY A 63 15.68 -5.98 -4.44
N TYR A 64 16.61 -5.85 -5.40
CA TYR A 64 16.57 -4.79 -6.41
C TYR A 64 15.25 -4.76 -7.18
N TRP A 65 14.86 -5.89 -7.78
CA TRP A 65 13.65 -6.01 -8.60
C TRP A 65 12.37 -5.77 -7.79
N VAL A 66 12.29 -6.32 -6.59
CA VAL A 66 11.14 -6.11 -5.68
C VAL A 66 11.03 -4.64 -5.31
N THR A 67 12.15 -3.98 -5.01
CA THR A 67 12.20 -2.56 -4.70
C THR A 67 11.84 -1.68 -5.92
N ALA A 68 12.15 -2.13 -7.14
CA ALA A 68 11.72 -1.44 -8.35
C ALA A 68 10.19 -1.53 -8.54
N HIS A 69 9.59 -2.70 -8.37
CA HIS A 69 8.12 -2.86 -8.45
C HIS A 69 7.36 -2.09 -7.36
N THR A 70 7.95 -1.88 -6.18
CA THR A 70 7.30 -1.03 -5.18
C THR A 70 7.24 0.44 -5.62
N LEU A 71 8.11 0.92 -6.51
CA LEU A 71 7.94 2.25 -7.10
C LEU A 71 6.68 2.33 -7.97
N GLU A 72 6.40 1.29 -8.76
CA GLU A 72 5.19 1.23 -9.59
C GLU A 72 3.93 1.25 -8.72
N THR A 73 3.89 0.45 -7.66
CA THR A 73 2.71 0.42 -6.77
C THR A 73 2.53 1.74 -6.00
N LEU A 74 3.61 2.42 -5.63
CA LEU A 74 3.54 3.76 -5.04
C LEU A 74 3.05 4.81 -6.07
N ALA A 75 3.44 4.68 -7.34
CA ALA A 75 2.95 5.52 -8.41
C ALA A 75 1.45 5.33 -8.64
N ASP A 76 0.96 4.08 -8.64
CA ASP A 76 -0.47 3.76 -8.72
C ASP A 76 -1.26 4.42 -7.58
N ALA A 77 -0.74 4.32 -6.35
CA ALA A 77 -1.36 4.93 -5.19
C ALA A 77 -1.37 6.47 -5.27
N TYR A 78 -0.29 7.08 -5.78
CA TYR A 78 -0.25 8.52 -6.03
C TYR A 78 -1.25 8.94 -7.12
N GLN A 79 -1.37 8.19 -8.21
CA GLN A 79 -2.33 8.49 -9.27
C GLN A 79 -3.78 8.42 -8.77
N ARG A 80 -4.09 7.39 -7.96
CA ARG A 80 -5.42 7.18 -7.35
C ARG A 80 -5.78 8.26 -6.32
N THR A 81 -4.85 8.64 -5.45
CA THR A 81 -5.15 9.45 -4.25
C THR A 81 -4.66 10.89 -4.31
N ARG A 82 -3.67 11.19 -5.15
CA ARG A 82 -2.87 12.43 -5.15
C ARG A 82 -2.22 12.75 -3.80
N ASN A 83 -2.14 11.79 -2.88
CA ASN A 83 -1.51 11.98 -1.58
C ASN A 83 0.02 12.05 -1.74
N THR A 84 0.61 13.17 -1.32
CA THR A 84 2.04 13.45 -1.48
C THR A 84 2.94 12.48 -0.71
N VAL A 85 2.42 11.78 0.31
CA VAL A 85 3.16 10.72 1.02
C VAL A 85 3.72 9.68 0.05
N TYR A 86 2.97 9.31 -0.98
CA TYR A 86 3.42 8.34 -1.98
C TYR A 86 4.57 8.87 -2.83
N ARG A 87 4.54 10.15 -3.21
CA ARG A 87 5.65 10.83 -3.88
C ARG A 87 6.90 10.86 -3.01
N ASP A 88 6.74 11.14 -1.73
CA ASP A 88 7.87 11.26 -0.81
C ASP A 88 8.49 9.87 -0.52
N ARG A 89 7.67 8.82 -0.41
CA ARG A 89 8.13 7.42 -0.36
C ARG A 89 8.90 7.04 -1.62
N MET A 90 8.40 7.35 -2.83
CA MET A 90 9.10 7.06 -4.09
C MET A 90 10.50 7.68 -4.13
N LYS A 91 10.65 8.94 -3.69
CA LYS A 91 11.96 9.61 -3.61
C LYS A 91 12.93 8.87 -2.69
N SER A 92 12.44 8.42 -1.52
CA SER A 92 13.25 7.66 -0.56
C SER A 92 13.72 6.32 -1.15
N ILE A 93 12.82 5.61 -1.82
CA ILE A 93 13.12 4.33 -2.47
C ILE A 93 14.13 4.49 -3.61
N LEU A 94 14.01 5.54 -4.44
CA LEU A 94 14.97 5.80 -5.52
C LEU A 94 16.39 6.02 -4.98
N ALA A 95 16.52 6.75 -3.88
CA ALA A 95 17.80 6.93 -3.20
C ALA A 95 18.33 5.61 -2.63
N GLY A 96 17.47 4.78 -2.06
CA GLY A 96 17.82 3.45 -1.57
C GLY A 96 18.28 2.50 -2.67
N ILE A 97 17.65 2.50 -3.84
CA ILE A 97 18.09 1.69 -4.99
C ILE A 97 19.53 2.02 -5.35
N ARG A 98 19.90 3.31 -5.43
CA ARG A 98 21.29 3.72 -5.71
C ARG A 98 22.26 3.24 -4.63
N LYS A 99 21.86 3.31 -3.35
CA LYS A 99 22.67 2.90 -2.20
C LYS A 99 22.90 1.39 -2.14
N TYR A 100 21.85 0.58 -2.29
CA TYR A 100 21.88 -0.85 -1.99
C TYR A 100 22.16 -1.74 -3.20
N ASN A 101 21.89 -1.28 -4.42
CA ASN A 101 22.19 -2.04 -5.63
C ASN A 101 23.70 -2.13 -5.93
N ARG A 102 24.58 -1.67 -5.01
CA ARG A 102 26.06 -1.67 -5.15
C ARG A 102 26.51 -1.21 -6.54
N TYR A 103 25.94 -0.11 -7.02
CA TYR A 103 26.13 0.42 -8.38
C TYR A 103 27.61 0.53 -8.82
N ALA A 104 28.54 0.71 -7.87
CA ALA A 104 29.99 0.76 -8.11
C ALA A 104 30.71 -0.61 -8.15
N ALA A 105 30.05 -1.73 -7.86
CA ALA A 105 30.64 -3.06 -7.72
C ALA A 105 30.35 -4.01 -8.91
N GLY A 106 29.78 -3.51 -10.00
CA GLY A 106 29.49 -4.30 -11.20
C GLY A 106 28.25 -5.19 -11.12
N THR A 107 27.36 -4.95 -10.15
CA THR A 107 26.01 -5.54 -10.09
C THR A 107 25.05 -4.90 -11.10
N TYR A 108 23.83 -5.44 -11.26
CA TYR A 108 22.85 -5.04 -12.26
C TYR A 108 22.73 -3.51 -12.41
N ARG A 109 22.99 -3.00 -13.61
CA ARG A 109 23.09 -1.57 -13.89
C ARG A 109 21.76 -1.07 -14.47
N ASN A 110 21.08 -0.17 -13.77
CA ASN A 110 19.91 0.54 -14.30
C ASN A 110 20.34 1.96 -14.66
N ASP A 111 20.57 2.17 -15.96
CA ASP A 111 21.06 3.42 -16.55
C ASP A 111 19.93 4.30 -17.11
N TYR A 112 18.68 4.04 -16.71
CA TYR A 112 17.51 4.84 -17.11
C TYR A 112 17.25 6.01 -16.15
#